data_AF-A0A535ESG8-F1
#
_entry.id   AF-A0A535ESG8-F1
#
_cell.length_a   1.000
_cell.length_b   1.000
_cell.length_c   1.000
_cell.angle_alpha   90.00
_cell.angle_beta   90.00
_cell.angle_gamma   90.00
#
_symmetry.space_group_name_H-M   'P 1'
#
loop_
_entity.id
_entity.type
_entity.pdbx_description
1 polymer ?
#
loop_
_entity_poly.entity_id
_entity_poly.type
_entity_poly.pdbx_seq_one_letter_code
_entity_poly.pdbx_strand_id
1 'polypeptide(L)'
;MTFNSYAFLLAFLPIVLAGYYVLQRSFASRTPAFLWLIAASLVFYASLDPRYLVILVVSVGLNFLAVAHLARTSMEDPRRRRVFVAAVLGNLLFLGYFKYTGFVVDSINGLAGTHLDVFRPTYPTGMSFFTFIQIGCLVEAYTGQVQGLSFVKYALFGSFFPYVTAGPIVRQSEIFRQLELPAGERTGRTPIAIGLTLFAMGLFKKVVLADNIAPYVTTLFGAVATGAATGPLNAWIGALSYTLELYFDFSGYSDMALGLGCMFGLRLPVNFNSPLKATSMIDFWRRWHMTMVRFFTSHVYTPITVSVMRR
;
A
#
# COMPACT_ATOMS: atom_id res chain seq x y z
N MET A 1 -12.88 -6.15 -6.42
CA MET A 1 -13.90 -5.24 -5.82
C MET A 1 -13.20 -3.98 -5.30
N THR A 2 -13.77 -2.79 -5.52
CA THR A 2 -13.25 -1.52 -4.99
C THR A 2 -14.01 -1.07 -3.74
N PHE A 3 -13.43 -0.20 -2.92
CA PHE A 3 -14.06 0.24 -1.66
C PHE A 3 -15.37 1.01 -1.85
N ASN A 4 -15.56 1.67 -2.99
CA ASN A 4 -16.78 2.39 -3.34
C ASN A 4 -17.84 1.51 -4.02
N SER A 5 -17.59 0.22 -4.25
CA SER A 5 -18.56 -0.69 -4.89
C SER A 5 -19.64 -1.18 -3.93
N TYR A 6 -20.87 -1.38 -4.42
CA TYR A 6 -21.95 -1.94 -3.62
C TYR A 6 -21.63 -3.33 -3.05
N ALA A 7 -20.95 -4.17 -3.82
CA ALA A 7 -20.48 -5.48 -3.36
C ALA A 7 -19.56 -5.35 -2.13
N PHE A 8 -18.69 -4.34 -2.11
CA PHE A 8 -17.85 -4.08 -0.95
C PHE A 8 -18.65 -3.55 0.24
N LEU A 9 -19.47 -2.51 0.00
CA LEU A 9 -20.19 -1.77 1.05
C LEU A 9 -21.30 -2.57 1.73
N LEU A 10 -22.09 -3.31 0.95
CA LEU A 10 -23.32 -3.94 1.43
C LEU A 10 -23.15 -5.42 1.76
N ALA A 11 -22.14 -6.08 1.19
CA ALA A 11 -21.88 -7.50 1.42
C ALA A 11 -20.54 -7.74 2.11
N PHE A 12 -19.42 -7.46 1.44
CA PHE A 12 -18.09 -7.83 1.94
C PHE A 12 -17.78 -7.21 3.30
N LEU A 13 -17.89 -5.88 3.44
CA LEU A 13 -17.51 -5.18 4.68
C LEU A 13 -18.37 -5.61 5.89
N PRO A 14 -19.72 -5.65 5.82
CA PRO A 14 -20.54 -6.12 6.92
C PRO A 14 -20.23 -7.57 7.33
N ILE A 15 -20.05 -8.48 6.36
CA ILE A 15 -19.72 -9.89 6.61
C ILE A 15 -18.37 -10.00 7.32
N VAL A 16 -17.36 -9.28 6.82
CA VAL A 16 -16.00 -9.34 7.38
C VAL A 16 -15.95 -8.73 8.78
N LEU A 17 -16.65 -7.62 9.03
CA LEU A 17 -16.75 -7.02 10.37
C LEU A 17 -17.49 -7.94 11.35
N ALA A 18 -18.63 -8.51 10.94
CA ALA A 18 -19.38 -9.44 11.76
C ALA A 18 -18.53 -10.64 12.14
N GLY A 19 -17.90 -11.30 11.15
CA GLY A 19 -17.01 -12.43 11.39
C GLY A 19 -15.83 -12.08 12.31
N TYR A 20 -15.21 -10.91 12.12
CA TYR A 20 -14.10 -10.46 12.96
C TYR A 20 -14.53 -10.29 14.42
N TYR A 21 -15.64 -9.60 14.69
CA TYR A 21 -16.10 -9.38 16.06
C TYR A 21 -16.70 -10.61 16.72
N VAL A 22 -17.39 -11.47 15.97
CA VAL A 22 -17.88 -12.76 16.47
C VAL A 22 -16.70 -13.62 16.90
N LEU A 23 -15.72 -13.85 16.02
CA LEU A 23 -14.55 -14.68 16.32
C LEU A 23 -13.70 -14.10 17.46
N GLN A 24 -13.58 -12.77 17.54
CA GLN A 24 -12.88 -12.12 18.64
C GLN A 24 -13.57 -12.29 20.00
N ARG A 25 -14.90 -12.43 20.03
CA ARG A 25 -15.67 -12.67 21.26
C ARG A 25 -15.80 -14.14 21.62
N SER A 26 -15.87 -15.01 20.62
CA SER A 26 -16.07 -16.46 20.80
C SER A 26 -14.83 -17.20 21.27
N PHE A 27 -13.63 -16.66 21.04
CA PHE A 27 -12.37 -17.33 21.37
C PHE A 27 -11.50 -16.48 22.30
N ALA A 28 -10.84 -17.13 23.26
CA ALA A 28 -9.86 -16.48 24.14
C ALA A 28 -8.60 -16.00 23.37
N SER A 29 -8.22 -16.74 22.32
CA SER A 29 -7.14 -16.36 21.41
C SER A 29 -7.67 -15.50 20.26
N ARG A 30 -6.87 -14.52 19.80
CA ARG A 30 -7.18 -13.69 18.63
C ARG A 30 -6.87 -14.37 17.29
N THR A 31 -6.19 -15.52 17.30
CA THR A 31 -5.77 -16.22 16.08
C THR A 31 -6.92 -16.48 15.10
N PRO A 32 -8.13 -16.95 15.52
CA PRO A 32 -9.24 -17.15 14.60
C PRO A 32 -9.69 -15.87 13.90
N ALA A 33 -9.74 -14.74 14.64
CA ALA A 33 -10.08 -13.44 14.07
C ALA A 33 -9.02 -12.97 13.06
N PHE A 34 -7.73 -13.22 13.30
CA PHE A 34 -6.67 -12.89 12.34
C PHE A 34 -6.71 -13.78 11.10
N LEU A 35 -6.97 -15.08 11.25
CA LEU A 35 -7.15 -15.99 10.12
C LEU A 35 -8.34 -15.59 9.25
N TRP A 36 -9.44 -15.16 9.88
CA TRP A 36 -10.58 -14.60 9.16
C TRP A 36 -10.22 -13.34 8.36
N LEU A 37 -9.48 -12.40 8.95
CA LEU A 37 -9.02 -11.21 8.24
C LEU A 37 -8.05 -11.54 7.11
N ILE A 38 -7.18 -12.53 7.26
CA ILE A 38 -6.30 -13.01 6.18
C ILE A 38 -7.17 -13.58 5.06
N ALA A 39 -8.09 -14.50 5.36
CA ALA A 39 -8.98 -15.09 4.36
C ALA A 39 -9.80 -14.04 3.62
N ALA A 40 -10.42 -13.10 4.35
CA ALA A 40 -11.12 -11.96 3.77
C ALA A 40 -10.21 -11.12 2.87
N SER A 41 -8.96 -10.88 3.29
CA SER A 41 -8.01 -10.10 2.50
C SER A 41 -7.59 -10.79 1.21
N LEU A 42 -7.40 -12.11 1.24
CA LEU A 42 -7.12 -12.91 0.05
C LEU A 42 -8.32 -12.91 -0.91
N VAL A 43 -9.55 -13.04 -0.40
CA VAL A 43 -10.78 -12.94 -1.22
C VAL A 43 -10.91 -11.54 -1.84
N PHE A 44 -10.66 -10.48 -1.07
CA PHE A 44 -10.67 -9.12 -1.58
C PHE A 44 -9.65 -8.95 -2.72
N TYR A 45 -8.41 -9.40 -2.52
CA TYR A 45 -7.37 -9.29 -3.52
C TYR A 45 -7.67 -10.11 -4.78
N ALA A 46 -8.15 -11.35 -4.61
CA ALA A 46 -8.57 -12.22 -5.71
C ALA A 46 -9.71 -11.62 -6.54
N SER A 47 -10.60 -10.85 -5.91
CA SER A 47 -11.69 -10.16 -6.63
C SER A 47 -11.24 -9.00 -7.52
N LEU A 48 -9.96 -8.61 -7.49
CA LEU A 48 -9.37 -7.68 -8.44
C LEU A 48 -8.90 -8.43 -9.69
N ASP A 49 -8.08 -9.46 -9.48
CA ASP A 49 -7.71 -10.43 -10.49
C ASP A 49 -7.20 -11.71 -9.79
N PRO A 50 -7.88 -12.86 -9.92
CA PRO A 50 -7.48 -14.09 -9.24
C PRO A 50 -6.08 -14.57 -9.63
N ARG A 51 -5.61 -14.24 -10.83
CA ARG A 51 -4.29 -14.68 -11.35
C ARG A 51 -3.15 -14.13 -10.51
N TYR A 52 -3.34 -12.95 -9.91
CA TYR A 52 -2.30 -12.29 -9.11
C TYR A 52 -2.35 -12.63 -7.63
N LEU A 53 -3.36 -13.36 -7.17
CA LEU A 53 -3.41 -13.85 -5.79
C LEU A 53 -2.17 -14.68 -5.46
N VAL A 54 -1.74 -15.54 -6.40
CA VAL A 54 -0.54 -16.38 -6.25
C VAL A 54 0.70 -15.51 -6.02
N ILE A 55 0.81 -14.39 -6.73
CA ILE A 55 1.93 -13.44 -6.56
C ILE A 55 1.95 -12.90 -5.13
N LEU A 56 0.80 -12.42 -4.63
CA LEU A 56 0.72 -11.90 -3.26
C LEU A 56 1.10 -12.96 -2.22
N VAL A 57 0.53 -14.17 -2.34
CA VAL A 57 0.78 -15.27 -1.39
C VAL A 57 2.25 -15.71 -1.41
N VAL A 58 2.83 -15.88 -2.59
CA VAL A 58 4.25 -16.23 -2.74
C VAL A 58 5.14 -15.11 -2.18
N SER A 59 4.84 -13.84 -2.47
CA SER A 59 5.58 -12.70 -1.95
C SER A 59 5.56 -12.66 -0.42
N VAL A 60 4.38 -12.84 0.18
CA VAL A 60 4.21 -12.91 1.64
C VAL A 60 5.00 -14.10 2.23
N GLY A 61 4.92 -15.27 1.61
CA GLY A 61 5.63 -16.47 2.08
C GLY A 61 7.15 -16.32 2.04
N LEU A 62 7.70 -15.90 0.90
CA LEU A 62 9.15 -15.72 0.72
C LEU A 62 9.72 -14.64 1.66
N ASN A 63 9.02 -13.51 1.77
CA ASN A 63 9.45 -12.44 2.67
C ASN A 63 9.30 -12.84 4.15
N PHE A 64 8.28 -13.63 4.52
CA PHE A 64 8.18 -14.19 5.87
C PHE A 64 9.39 -15.06 6.21
N LEU A 65 9.80 -15.96 5.29
CA LEU A 65 10.96 -16.83 5.52
C LEU A 65 12.24 -16.01 5.71
N ALA A 66 12.45 -14.98 4.90
CA ALA A 66 13.58 -14.07 5.05
C ALA A 66 13.55 -13.29 6.37
N VAL A 67 12.40 -12.70 6.73
CA VAL A 67 12.23 -11.98 8.01
C VAL A 67 12.42 -12.91 9.20
N ALA A 68 11.86 -14.13 9.16
CA ALA A 68 12.00 -15.12 10.22
C ALA A 68 13.46 -15.59 10.38
N HIS A 69 14.19 -15.76 9.28
CA HIS A 69 15.62 -16.06 9.33
C HIS A 69 16.40 -14.90 9.96
N LEU A 70 16.17 -13.66 9.52
CA LEU A 70 16.84 -12.48 10.06
C LEU A 70 16.56 -12.27 11.56
N ALA A 71 15.33 -12.55 11.99
CA ALA A 71 14.92 -12.38 13.39
C ALA A 71 15.49 -13.45 14.33
N ARG A 72 15.81 -14.66 13.83
CA ARG A 72 16.33 -15.79 14.65
C ARG A 72 17.85 -15.88 14.66
N THR A 73 18.51 -15.30 13.67
CA THR A 73 19.96 -15.37 13.53
C THR A 73 20.65 -14.27 14.35
N SER A 74 21.79 -14.56 14.99
CA SER A 74 22.59 -13.57 15.74
C SER A 74 22.95 -12.34 14.89
N MET A 75 22.96 -11.14 15.49
CA MET A 75 23.31 -9.88 14.81
C MET A 75 24.70 -9.90 14.16
N GLU A 76 25.60 -10.74 14.66
CA GLU A 76 26.98 -10.88 14.18
C GLU A 76 27.12 -11.84 12.99
N ASP A 77 26.08 -12.63 12.65
CA ASP A 77 26.18 -13.62 11.58
C ASP A 77 26.27 -12.95 10.19
N PRO A 78 27.35 -13.17 9.42
CA PRO A 78 27.51 -12.60 8.07
C PRO A 78 26.44 -13.09 7.07
N ARG A 79 25.76 -14.22 7.34
CA ARG A 79 24.64 -14.72 6.52
C ARG A 79 23.45 -13.77 6.53
N ARG A 80 23.23 -13.01 7.60
CA ARG A 80 22.12 -12.04 7.69
C ARG A 80 22.18 -11.02 6.58
N ARG A 81 23.37 -10.47 6.31
CA ARG A 81 23.57 -9.48 5.24
C ARG A 81 23.24 -10.09 3.87
N ARG A 82 23.66 -11.33 3.61
CA ARG A 82 23.38 -12.03 2.35
C ARG A 82 21.88 -12.26 2.15
N VAL A 83 21.19 -12.77 3.16
CA VAL A 83 19.74 -13.01 3.10
C VAL A 83 18.97 -11.70 2.93
N PHE A 84 19.34 -10.66 3.68
CA PHE A 84 18.73 -9.33 3.56
C PHE A 84 18.90 -8.76 2.15
N VAL A 85 20.12 -8.74 1.62
CA VAL A 85 20.40 -8.23 0.27
C VAL A 85 19.66 -9.05 -0.79
N ALA A 86 19.70 -10.38 -0.71
CA ALA A 86 19.00 -11.25 -1.65
C ALA A 86 17.48 -11.02 -1.62
N ALA A 87 16.88 -10.87 -0.44
CA ALA A 87 15.44 -10.63 -0.30
C ALA A 87 15.04 -9.24 -0.84
N VAL A 88 15.79 -8.18 -0.53
CA VAL A 88 15.53 -6.83 -1.06
C VAL A 88 15.70 -6.80 -2.58
N LEU A 89 16.79 -7.37 -3.10
CA LEU A 89 17.01 -7.47 -4.55
C LEU A 89 15.91 -8.30 -5.22
N GLY A 90 15.48 -9.41 -4.63
CA GLY A 90 14.38 -10.23 -5.15
C GLY A 90 13.09 -9.42 -5.29
N ASN A 91 12.71 -8.67 -4.26
CA ASN A 91 11.54 -7.78 -4.30
C ASN A 91 11.68 -6.68 -5.39
N LEU A 92 12.83 -6.04 -5.48
CA LEU A 92 13.08 -4.96 -6.44
C LEU A 92 13.16 -5.46 -7.89
N LEU A 93 13.81 -6.60 -8.13
CA LEU A 93 13.87 -7.25 -9.45
C LEU A 93 12.49 -7.71 -9.89
N PHE A 94 11.71 -8.29 -8.98
CA PHE A 94 10.34 -8.70 -9.26
C PHE A 94 9.45 -7.51 -9.61
N LEU A 95 9.52 -6.42 -8.84
CA LEU A 95 8.82 -5.18 -9.15
C LEU A 95 9.29 -4.56 -10.47
N GLY A 96 10.61 -4.59 -10.72
CA GLY A 96 11.23 -4.08 -11.93
C GLY A 96 10.80 -4.83 -13.19
N TYR A 97 10.69 -6.16 -13.11
CA TYR A 97 10.20 -7.01 -14.19
C TYR A 97 8.78 -6.60 -14.62
N PHE A 98 7.82 -6.52 -13.70
CA PHE A 98 6.45 -6.15 -14.07
C PHE A 98 6.30 -4.70 -14.54
N LYS A 99 7.15 -3.79 -14.04
CA LYS A 99 7.01 -2.36 -14.33
C LYS A 99 7.74 -1.91 -15.59
N TYR A 100 8.91 -2.49 -15.89
CA TYR A 100 9.81 -1.95 -16.92
C TYR A 100 10.06 -2.89 -18.10
N THR A 101 9.54 -4.12 -18.11
CA THR A 101 9.75 -5.05 -19.24
C THR A 101 9.35 -4.43 -20.58
N GLY A 102 8.17 -3.80 -20.66
CA GLY A 102 7.72 -3.14 -21.90
C GLY A 102 8.68 -2.03 -22.35
N PHE A 103 9.05 -1.13 -21.43
CA PHE A 103 9.97 -0.03 -21.72
C PHE A 103 11.35 -0.52 -22.19
N VAL A 104 11.89 -1.57 -21.56
CA VAL A 104 13.19 -2.15 -21.93
C VAL A 104 13.13 -2.76 -23.32
N VAL A 105 12.07 -3.52 -23.62
CA VAL A 105 11.87 -4.15 -24.93
C VAL A 105 11.71 -3.08 -26.02
N ASP A 106 10.92 -2.05 -25.78
CA ASP A 106 10.72 -0.94 -26.73
C ASP A 106 12.01 -0.17 -26.98
N SER A 107 12.83 0.03 -25.94
CA SER A 107 14.14 0.69 -26.07
C SER A 107 15.13 -0.14 -26.90
N ILE A 108 15.18 -1.46 -26.68
CA ILE A 108 16.04 -2.36 -27.47
C ILE A 108 15.58 -2.39 -28.92
N ASN A 109 14.28 -2.54 -29.17
CA ASN A 109 13.71 -2.53 -30.52
C ASN A 109 14.02 -1.23 -31.27
N GLY A 110 13.91 -0.08 -30.59
CA GLY A 110 14.25 1.22 -31.17
C GLY A 110 15.74 1.40 -31.49
N LEU A 111 16.64 0.92 -30.62
CA LEU A 111 18.09 1.08 -30.79
C LEU A 111 18.70 0.06 -31.76
N ALA A 112 18.25 -1.19 -31.70
CA ALA A 112 18.80 -2.29 -32.48
C ALA A 112 18.04 -2.55 -33.80
N GLY A 113 16.94 -1.83 -34.05
CA GLY A 113 16.07 -2.07 -35.20
C GLY A 113 15.40 -3.45 -35.17
N THR A 114 15.30 -4.06 -33.98
CA THR A 114 14.68 -5.37 -33.81
C THR A 114 13.16 -5.25 -33.61
N HIS A 115 12.45 -6.35 -33.86
CA HIS A 115 11.03 -6.48 -33.57
C HIS A 115 10.79 -7.64 -32.59
N LEU A 116 11.46 -7.58 -31.43
CA LEU A 116 11.26 -8.56 -30.38
C LEU A 116 9.84 -8.40 -29.83
N ASP A 117 8.99 -9.38 -30.11
CA ASP A 117 7.66 -9.50 -29.52
C ASP A 117 7.78 -10.29 -28.21
N VAL A 118 7.99 -9.56 -27.12
CA VAL A 118 8.15 -10.13 -25.77
C VAL A 118 6.84 -10.02 -25.03
N PHE A 119 6.44 -11.10 -24.35
CA PHE A 119 5.29 -11.11 -23.45
C PHE A 119 5.38 -9.96 -22.44
N ARG A 120 4.39 -9.06 -22.49
CA ARG A 120 4.28 -7.92 -21.55
C ARG A 120 3.44 -8.36 -20.36
N PRO A 121 4.05 -8.61 -19.19
CA PRO A 121 3.27 -9.03 -18.03
C PRO A 121 2.37 -7.88 -17.58
N THR A 122 1.07 -8.15 -17.45
CA THR A 122 0.13 -7.17 -16.90
C THR A 122 0.46 -6.91 -15.43
N TYR A 123 0.54 -5.63 -15.07
CA TYR A 123 0.97 -5.16 -13.76
C TYR A 123 -0.12 -5.39 -12.69
N PRO A 124 0.15 -6.16 -11.63
CA PRO A 124 -0.83 -6.42 -10.58
C PRO A 124 -1.11 -5.20 -9.72
N THR A 125 -2.40 -4.92 -9.50
CA THR A 125 -2.83 -3.85 -8.59
C THR A 125 -2.22 -4.05 -7.20
N GLY A 126 -1.65 -2.97 -6.64
CA GLY A 126 -1.03 -2.99 -5.32
C GLY A 126 0.39 -3.54 -5.25
N MET A 127 0.97 -4.04 -6.35
CA MET A 127 2.30 -4.66 -6.31
C MET A 127 3.36 -3.77 -5.67
N SER A 128 3.44 -2.50 -6.07
CA SER A 128 4.36 -1.55 -5.45
C SER A 128 4.14 -1.41 -3.93
N PHE A 129 2.88 -1.32 -3.47
CA PHE A 129 2.57 -1.08 -2.06
C PHE A 129 2.98 -2.27 -1.18
N PHE A 130 2.53 -3.48 -1.50
CA PHE A 130 2.93 -4.64 -0.69
C PHE A 130 4.43 -4.92 -0.77
N THR A 131 5.07 -4.62 -1.91
CA THR A 131 6.53 -4.76 -2.06
C THR A 131 7.27 -3.81 -1.11
N PHE A 132 6.91 -2.52 -1.06
CA PHE A 132 7.55 -1.56 -0.15
C PHE A 132 7.25 -1.84 1.33
N ILE A 133 6.03 -2.29 1.65
CA ILE A 133 5.68 -2.74 3.01
C ILE A 133 6.56 -3.92 3.45
N GLN A 134 6.75 -4.92 2.57
CA GLN A 134 7.57 -6.10 2.83
C GLN A 134 9.06 -5.75 2.93
N ILE A 135 9.58 -4.87 2.06
CA ILE A 135 10.96 -4.33 2.16
C ILE A 135 11.16 -3.58 3.49
N GLY A 136 10.21 -2.73 3.90
CA GLY A 136 10.29 -2.03 5.19
C GLY A 136 10.44 -3.01 6.36
N CYS A 137 9.65 -4.08 6.36
CA CYS A 137 9.75 -5.13 7.37
C CYS A 137 11.08 -5.90 7.31
N LEU A 138 11.63 -6.16 6.11
CA LEU A 138 12.97 -6.74 5.95
C LEU A 138 14.06 -5.86 6.56
N VAL A 139 13.97 -4.53 6.38
CA VAL A 139 14.93 -3.59 6.97
C VAL A 139 14.82 -3.61 8.49
N GLU A 140 13.60 -3.52 9.03
CA GLU A 140 13.37 -3.59 10.47
C GLU A 140 13.89 -4.90 11.06
N ALA A 141 13.69 -6.03 10.37
CA ALA A 141 14.22 -7.35 10.76
C ALA A 141 15.76 -7.36 10.74
N TYR A 142 16.36 -6.83 9.68
CA TYR A 142 17.82 -6.74 9.55
C TYR A 142 18.44 -5.90 10.67
N THR A 143 17.78 -4.82 11.09
CA THR A 143 18.20 -3.96 12.21
C THR A 143 17.82 -4.48 13.60
N GLY A 144 17.19 -5.65 13.70
CA GLY A 144 16.82 -6.26 14.99
C GLY A 144 15.62 -5.61 15.69
N GLN A 145 14.74 -4.92 14.95
CA GLN A 145 13.58 -4.20 15.49
C GLN A 145 12.27 -5.01 15.46
N VAL A 146 12.28 -6.20 14.85
CA VAL A 146 11.09 -7.07 14.79
C VAL A 146 10.95 -7.87 16.08
N GLN A 147 9.81 -7.73 16.74
CA GLN A 147 9.44 -8.48 17.94
C GLN A 147 8.14 -9.25 17.73
N GLY A 148 7.99 -10.38 18.43
CA GLY A 148 6.72 -11.13 18.45
C GLY A 148 6.29 -11.74 17.10
N LEU A 149 7.24 -12.02 16.20
CA LEU A 149 6.97 -12.52 14.86
C LEU A 149 6.26 -13.89 14.88
N SER A 150 5.13 -13.97 14.19
CA SER A 150 4.48 -15.23 13.84
C SER A 150 4.01 -15.17 12.38
N PHE A 151 3.85 -16.34 11.76
CA PHE A 151 3.37 -16.40 10.37
C PHE A 151 2.00 -15.74 10.23
N VAL A 152 1.08 -15.95 11.17
CA VAL A 152 -0.27 -15.35 11.13
C VAL A 152 -0.19 -13.81 11.19
N LYS A 153 0.62 -13.24 12.09
CA LYS A 153 0.78 -11.77 12.18
C LYS A 153 1.39 -11.21 10.90
N TYR A 154 2.42 -11.87 10.37
CA TYR A 154 3.08 -11.45 9.15
C TYR A 154 2.18 -11.57 7.93
N ALA A 155 1.44 -12.67 7.79
CA ALA A 155 0.51 -12.89 6.70
C ALA A 155 -0.61 -11.85 6.72
N LEU A 156 -1.15 -11.51 7.89
CA LEU A 156 -2.11 -10.42 8.03
C LEU A 156 -1.48 -9.10 7.61
N PHE A 157 -0.30 -8.75 8.15
CA PHE A 157 0.41 -7.52 7.79
C PHE A 157 0.73 -7.40 6.29
N GLY A 158 1.16 -8.47 5.66
CA GLY A 158 1.54 -8.47 4.24
C GLY A 158 0.35 -8.49 3.27
N SER A 159 -0.86 -8.83 3.73
CA SER A 159 -2.04 -8.99 2.88
C SER A 159 -3.22 -8.10 3.23
N PHE A 160 -3.21 -7.38 4.35
CA PHE A 160 -4.40 -6.70 4.90
C PHE A 160 -5.08 -5.78 3.87
N PHE A 161 -6.31 -6.15 3.48
CA PHE A 161 -7.01 -5.50 2.37
C PHE A 161 -7.18 -3.98 2.47
N PRO A 162 -7.32 -3.36 3.67
CA PRO A 162 -7.45 -1.90 3.77
C PRO A 162 -6.26 -1.13 3.19
N TYR A 163 -5.05 -1.71 3.17
CA TYR A 163 -3.88 -0.99 2.65
C TYR A 163 -3.04 -1.71 1.59
N VAL A 164 -3.26 -3.00 1.33
CA VAL A 164 -2.42 -3.78 0.40
C VAL A 164 -2.44 -3.25 -1.04
N THR A 165 -3.52 -2.61 -1.49
CA THR A 165 -3.69 -2.14 -2.87
C THR A 165 -3.24 -0.71 -3.10
N ALA A 166 -3.64 0.21 -2.22
CA ALA A 166 -3.42 1.65 -2.40
C ALA A 166 -3.48 2.43 -1.06
N GLY A 167 -3.28 1.75 0.08
CA GLY A 167 -3.33 2.43 1.37
C GLY A 167 -1.97 2.97 1.83
N PRO A 168 -1.90 3.46 3.07
CA PRO A 168 -0.67 3.98 3.64
C PRO A 168 0.43 2.90 3.71
N ILE A 169 1.69 3.29 3.46
CA ILE A 169 2.85 2.40 3.64
C ILE A 169 3.16 2.28 5.14
N VAL A 170 2.64 1.21 5.73
CA VAL A 170 2.77 0.86 7.14
C VAL A 170 4.14 0.26 7.47
N ARG A 171 4.58 0.46 8.72
CA ARG A 171 5.73 -0.25 9.31
C ARG A 171 5.27 -1.42 10.16
N GLN A 172 6.10 -2.45 10.31
CA GLN A 172 5.71 -3.60 11.17
C GLN A 172 5.54 -3.15 12.63
N SER A 173 6.39 -2.22 13.10
CA SER A 173 6.34 -1.70 14.47
C SER A 173 5.03 -0.99 14.78
N GLU A 174 4.39 -0.39 13.76
CA GLU A 174 3.09 0.27 13.89
C GLU A 174 1.95 -0.74 14.01
N ILE A 175 2.05 -1.89 13.32
CA ILE A 175 0.97 -2.87 13.24
C ILE A 175 1.09 -3.96 14.30
N PHE A 176 2.25 -4.61 14.42
CA PHE A 176 2.45 -5.77 15.29
C PHE A 176 2.14 -5.46 16.76
N ARG A 177 2.57 -4.29 17.24
CA ARG A 177 2.27 -3.83 18.60
C ARG A 177 0.76 -3.72 18.86
N GLN A 178 -0.02 -3.27 17.88
CA GLN A 178 -1.48 -3.16 18.00
C GLN A 178 -2.17 -4.53 17.98
N LEU A 179 -1.61 -5.50 17.25
CA LEU A 179 -2.13 -6.87 17.20
C LEU A 179 -1.93 -7.62 18.53
N GLU A 180 -0.90 -7.25 19.31
CA GLU A 180 -0.54 -7.87 20.60
C GLU A 180 -1.33 -7.36 21.80
N LEU A 181 -1.98 -6.20 21.71
CA LEU A 181 -2.79 -5.66 22.81
C LEU A 181 -3.87 -6.67 23.25
N PRO A 182 -4.13 -6.88 24.55
CA PRO A 182 -5.14 -7.83 25.04
C PRO A 182 -6.54 -7.66 24.43
N ALA A 183 -7.25 -8.76 24.20
CA ALA A 183 -8.67 -8.74 23.81
C ALA A 183 -9.52 -8.19 24.97
N GLY A 184 -9.89 -6.91 24.93
CA GLY A 184 -10.71 -6.27 25.97
C GLY A 184 -10.21 -4.91 26.44
N GLU A 185 -8.96 -4.55 26.15
CA GLU A 185 -8.47 -3.18 26.36
C GLU A 185 -9.23 -2.21 25.46
N ARG A 186 -10.23 -1.54 26.04
CA ARG A 186 -10.98 -0.44 25.42
C ARG A 186 -10.11 0.82 25.30
N THR A 187 -9.13 0.95 26.18
CA THR A 187 -8.11 2.01 26.24
C THR A 187 -7.16 1.88 25.04
N GLY A 188 -7.60 2.34 23.86
CA GLY A 188 -6.78 2.36 22.64
C GLY A 188 -7.55 1.99 21.38
N ARG A 189 -8.68 1.29 21.49
CA ARG A 189 -9.55 1.01 20.33
C ARG A 189 -10.20 2.30 19.86
N THR A 190 -9.97 2.64 18.60
CA THR A 190 -10.69 3.74 17.97
C THR A 190 -12.17 3.34 17.85
N PRO A 191 -13.12 4.17 18.30
CA PRO A 191 -14.54 3.90 18.12
C PRO A 191 -14.88 3.59 16.66
N ILE A 192 -15.73 2.59 16.42
CA ILE A 192 -16.21 2.23 15.08
C ILE A 192 -16.82 3.47 14.39
N ALA A 193 -17.50 4.34 15.14
CA ALA A 193 -18.06 5.60 14.64
C ALA A 193 -17.01 6.50 13.98
N ILE A 194 -15.79 6.59 14.54
CA ILE A 194 -14.69 7.33 13.91
C ILE A 194 -14.27 6.63 12.61
N GLY A 195 -14.18 5.30 12.63
CA GLY A 195 -13.89 4.52 11.43
C GLY A 195 -14.92 4.75 10.31
N LEU A 196 -16.20 4.71 10.63
CA LEU A 196 -17.31 5.00 9.71
C LEU A 196 -17.26 6.43 9.19
N THR A 197 -16.93 7.40 10.05
CA THR A 197 -16.81 8.82 9.65
C THR A 197 -15.68 9.02 8.65
N LEU A 198 -14.49 8.49 8.94
CA LEU A 198 -13.34 8.57 8.02
C LEU A 198 -13.64 7.86 6.70
N PHE A 199 -14.28 6.69 6.77
CA PHE A 199 -14.66 5.95 5.57
C PHE A 199 -15.68 6.70 4.72
N ALA A 200 -16.71 7.31 5.34
CA ALA A 200 -17.69 8.13 4.65
C ALA A 200 -17.08 9.40 4.03
N MET A 201 -16.16 10.07 4.73
CA MET A 201 -15.40 11.19 4.17
C MET A 201 -14.58 10.78 2.96
N GLY A 202 -13.91 9.61 3.03
CA GLY A 202 -13.15 9.07 1.91
C GLY A 202 -14.04 8.72 0.72
N LEU A 203 -15.20 8.11 0.95
CA LEU A 203 -16.22 7.86 -0.07
C LEU A 203 -16.71 9.15 -0.72
N PHE A 204 -16.97 10.20 0.05
CA PHE A 204 -17.39 11.49 -0.49
C PHE A 204 -16.33 12.07 -1.42
N LYS A 205 -15.07 12.10 -0.99
CA LYS A 205 -13.95 12.56 -1.83
C LYS A 205 -13.85 11.76 -3.13
N LYS A 206 -13.96 10.44 -3.05
CA LYS A 206 -13.87 9.56 -4.23
C LYS A 206 -15.05 9.74 -5.17
N VAL A 207 -16.26 9.45 -4.69
CA VAL A 207 -17.46 9.31 -5.52
C VAL A 207 -18.05 10.66 -5.90
N VAL A 208 -18.06 11.63 -4.98
CA VAL A 208 -18.68 12.94 -5.24
C VAL A 208 -17.72 13.89 -5.91
N LEU A 209 -16.44 13.91 -5.51
CA LEU A 209 -15.47 14.85 -6.09
C LEU A 209 -14.67 14.24 -7.23
N ALA A 210 -13.84 13.23 -6.95
CA ALA A 210 -12.88 12.70 -7.94
C ALA A 210 -13.57 12.10 -9.17
N ASP A 211 -14.54 11.21 -8.97
CA ASP A 211 -15.23 10.51 -10.06
C ASP A 211 -16.07 11.45 -10.94
N ASN A 212 -16.48 12.63 -10.44
CA ASN A 212 -17.14 13.66 -11.24
C ASN A 212 -16.16 14.59 -11.98
N ILE A 213 -14.93 14.74 -11.49
CA ILE A 213 -13.88 15.52 -12.16
C ILE A 213 -13.21 14.70 -13.28
N ALA A 214 -13.04 13.39 -13.07
CA ALA A 214 -12.31 12.50 -13.96
C ALA A 214 -12.76 12.50 -15.44
N PRO A 215 -14.07 12.59 -15.79
CA PRO A 215 -14.50 12.64 -17.19
C PRO A 215 -13.99 13.88 -17.93
N TYR A 216 -13.92 15.03 -17.26
CA TYR A 216 -13.40 16.27 -17.84
C TYR A 216 -11.91 16.18 -18.12
N VAL A 217 -11.16 15.62 -17.16
CA VAL A 217 -9.73 15.38 -17.31
C VAL A 217 -9.46 14.41 -18.44
N THR A 218 -10.15 13.27 -18.45
CA THR A 218 -9.99 12.23 -19.48
C THR A 218 -10.26 12.79 -20.87
N THR A 219 -11.33 13.58 -21.03
CA THR A 219 -11.69 14.18 -22.32
C THR A 219 -10.62 15.16 -22.80
N LEU A 220 -10.15 16.05 -21.91
CA LEU A 220 -9.20 17.10 -22.25
C LEU A 220 -7.83 16.53 -22.60
N PHE A 221 -7.28 15.65 -21.75
CA PHE A 221 -6.00 14.99 -22.02
C PHE A 221 -6.08 14.00 -23.17
N GLY A 222 -7.23 13.34 -23.37
CA GLY A 222 -7.46 12.45 -24.51
C GLY A 222 -7.41 13.19 -25.84
N ALA A 223 -8.02 14.38 -25.94
CA ALA A 223 -7.94 15.22 -27.14
C ALA A 223 -6.51 15.68 -27.44
N VAL A 224 -5.76 16.10 -26.41
CA VAL A 224 -4.34 16.48 -26.57
C VAL A 224 -3.51 15.29 -27.08
N ALA A 225 -3.75 14.08 -26.55
CA ALA A 225 -3.01 12.89 -26.91
C ALA A 225 -3.20 12.48 -28.38
N THR A 226 -4.33 12.82 -29.00
CA THR A 226 -4.59 12.59 -30.43
C THR A 226 -4.12 13.75 -31.34
N GLY A 227 -3.41 14.73 -30.78
CA GLY A 227 -2.83 15.84 -31.52
C GLY A 227 -3.71 17.09 -31.63
N ALA A 228 -4.84 17.16 -30.90
CA ALA A 228 -5.67 18.35 -30.90
C ALA A 228 -4.95 19.54 -30.24
N ALA A 229 -4.98 20.69 -30.90
CA ALA A 229 -4.46 21.93 -30.34
C ALA A 229 -5.26 22.33 -29.09
N THR A 230 -4.56 22.69 -28.02
CA THR A 230 -5.18 23.09 -26.75
C THR A 230 -4.79 24.51 -26.40
N GLY A 231 -5.78 25.39 -26.30
CA GLY A 231 -5.56 26.78 -25.90
C GLY A 231 -5.08 26.91 -24.44
N PRO A 232 -4.43 28.03 -24.07
CA PRO A 232 -3.86 28.21 -22.73
C PRO A 232 -4.85 28.04 -21.58
N LEU A 233 -6.10 28.50 -21.75
CA LEU A 233 -7.14 28.37 -20.74
C LEU A 233 -7.50 26.90 -20.47
N ASN A 234 -7.69 26.12 -21.53
CA ASN A 234 -8.00 24.69 -21.41
C ASN A 234 -6.83 23.92 -20.79
N ALA A 235 -5.58 24.29 -21.11
CA ALA A 235 -4.41 23.69 -20.47
C ALA A 235 -4.41 23.92 -18.95
N TRP A 236 -4.72 25.13 -18.49
CA TRP A 236 -4.84 25.44 -17.05
C TRP A 236 -6.00 24.70 -16.38
N ILE A 237 -7.18 24.66 -17.03
CA ILE A 237 -8.33 23.90 -16.53
C ILE A 237 -7.98 22.42 -16.40
N GLY A 238 -7.30 21.85 -17.39
CA GLY A 238 -6.83 20.47 -17.39
C GLY A 238 -5.87 20.18 -16.24
N ALA A 239 -4.84 21.01 -16.09
CA ALA A 239 -3.83 20.86 -15.03
C ALA A 239 -4.44 20.94 -13.61
N LEU A 240 -5.32 21.91 -13.38
CA LEU A 240 -5.99 22.09 -12.08
C LEU A 240 -6.99 20.97 -11.81
N SER A 241 -7.80 20.60 -12.81
CA SER A 241 -8.76 19.49 -12.69
C SER A 241 -8.05 18.17 -12.38
N TYR A 242 -6.95 17.86 -13.09
CA TYR A 242 -6.17 16.66 -12.82
C TYR A 242 -5.55 16.68 -11.42
N THR A 243 -5.06 17.83 -10.97
CA THR A 243 -4.52 17.98 -9.60
C THR A 243 -5.57 17.67 -8.55
N LEU A 244 -6.81 18.16 -8.73
CA LEU A 244 -7.93 17.92 -7.83
C LEU A 244 -8.41 16.47 -7.89
N GLU A 245 -8.59 15.92 -9.09
CA GLU A 245 -8.94 14.51 -9.30
C GLU A 245 -7.95 13.59 -8.57
N LEU A 246 -6.66 13.74 -8.85
CA LEU A 246 -5.60 12.94 -8.26
C LEU A 246 -5.59 13.06 -6.73
N TYR A 247 -5.74 14.27 -6.20
CA TYR A 247 -5.79 14.50 -4.76
C TYR A 247 -7.02 13.86 -4.11
N PHE A 248 -8.22 14.08 -4.65
CA PHE A 248 -9.45 13.56 -4.04
C PHE A 248 -9.58 12.05 -4.20
N ASP A 249 -9.14 11.48 -5.32
CA ASP A 249 -9.11 10.04 -5.53
C ASP A 249 -8.20 9.38 -4.49
N PHE A 250 -6.94 9.83 -4.44
CA PHE A 250 -5.95 9.15 -3.62
C PHE A 250 -6.09 9.42 -2.12
N SER A 251 -6.44 10.66 -1.75
CA SER A 251 -6.77 10.97 -0.35
C SER A 251 -8.08 10.33 0.08
N GLY A 252 -9.05 10.17 -0.83
CA GLY A 252 -10.29 9.44 -0.58
C GLY A 252 -10.04 7.97 -0.26
N TYR A 253 -9.22 7.28 -1.07
CA TYR A 253 -8.78 5.91 -0.79
C TYR A 253 -8.00 5.79 0.52
N SER A 254 -7.12 6.76 0.81
CA SER A 254 -6.37 6.77 2.07
C SER A 254 -7.29 6.93 3.28
N ASP A 255 -8.29 7.82 3.22
CA ASP A 255 -9.24 8.02 4.33
C ASP A 255 -10.15 6.80 4.52
N MET A 256 -10.58 6.15 3.43
CA MET A 256 -11.29 4.86 3.50
C MET A 256 -10.41 3.79 4.16
N ALA A 257 -9.13 3.69 3.81
CA ALA A 257 -8.19 2.77 4.44
C ALA A 257 -8.05 3.03 5.95
N LEU A 258 -7.87 4.30 6.36
CA LEU A 258 -7.83 4.70 7.78
C LEU A 258 -9.12 4.29 8.51
N GLY A 259 -10.28 4.55 7.89
CA GLY A 259 -11.59 4.20 8.41
C GLY A 259 -11.76 2.71 8.65
N LEU A 260 -11.43 1.89 7.63
CA LEU A 260 -11.42 0.43 7.73
C LEU A 260 -10.46 -0.06 8.82
N GLY A 261 -9.24 0.49 8.86
CA GLY A 261 -8.28 0.20 9.94
C GLY A 261 -8.93 0.37 11.31
N CYS A 262 -9.56 1.53 11.56
CA CYS A 262 -10.22 1.83 12.82
C CYS A 262 -11.35 0.84 13.14
N MET A 263 -12.15 0.44 12.15
CA MET A 263 -13.21 -0.57 12.33
C MET A 263 -12.64 -1.95 12.72
N PHE A 264 -11.43 -2.30 12.29
CA PHE A 264 -10.75 -3.53 12.73
C PHE A 264 -9.86 -3.35 13.96
N GLY A 265 -9.87 -2.16 14.57
CA GLY A 265 -9.10 -1.84 15.77
C GLY A 265 -7.63 -1.49 15.51
N LEU A 266 -7.28 -1.11 14.28
CA LEU A 266 -5.94 -0.69 13.87
C LEU A 266 -5.91 0.80 13.52
N ARG A 267 -4.97 1.53 14.12
CA ARG A 267 -4.65 2.91 13.76
C ARG A 267 -3.57 2.91 12.68
N LEU A 268 -3.99 3.18 11.45
CA LEU A 268 -3.08 3.33 10.32
C LEU A 268 -2.49 4.75 10.28
N PRO A 269 -1.26 4.92 9.77
CA PRO A 269 -0.65 6.24 9.62
C PRO A 269 -1.37 7.07 8.56
N VAL A 270 -1.55 8.37 8.84
CA VAL A 270 -2.18 9.31 7.90
C VAL A 270 -1.29 9.51 6.68
N ASN A 271 -1.90 9.62 5.51
CA ASN A 271 -1.17 9.78 4.25
C ASN A 271 -1.24 11.21 3.68
N PHE A 272 -2.30 11.95 3.99
CA PHE A 272 -2.53 13.32 3.50
C PHE A 272 -2.88 14.29 4.63
N ASN A 273 -2.28 15.48 4.61
CA ASN A 273 -2.55 16.54 5.58
C ASN A 273 -2.72 17.92 4.91
N SER A 274 -3.84 18.09 4.19
CA SER A 274 -4.17 19.32 3.45
C SER A 274 -2.99 19.86 2.60
N PRO A 275 -2.42 19.07 1.67
CA PRO A 275 -1.20 19.42 0.94
C PRO A 275 -1.32 20.70 0.10
N LEU A 276 -2.50 21.01 -0.42
CA LEU A 276 -2.74 22.23 -1.20
C LEU A 276 -2.73 23.53 -0.35
N LYS A 277 -2.61 23.42 0.98
CA LYS A 277 -2.39 24.56 1.89
C LYS A 277 -0.91 24.81 2.20
N ALA A 278 0.01 24.06 1.56
CA ALA A 278 1.43 24.17 1.84
C ALA A 278 1.99 25.53 1.41
N THR A 279 2.91 26.08 2.22
CA THR A 279 3.57 27.37 1.92
C THR A 279 4.93 27.23 1.23
N SER A 280 5.42 26.00 1.09
CA SER A 280 6.67 25.69 0.38
C SER A 280 6.66 24.25 -0.13
N MET A 281 7.60 23.91 -1.02
CA MET A 281 7.75 22.54 -1.52
C MET A 281 8.10 21.54 -0.40
N ILE A 282 8.90 21.96 0.59
CA ILE A 282 9.22 21.13 1.76
C ILE A 282 7.96 20.85 2.58
N ASP A 283 7.11 21.86 2.81
CA ASP A 283 5.84 21.69 3.51
C ASP A 283 4.85 20.82 2.72
N PHE A 284 4.84 20.94 1.38
CA PHE A 284 4.03 20.09 0.51
C PHE A 284 4.36 18.61 0.68
N TRP A 285 5.65 18.23 0.62
CA TRP A 285 6.08 16.83 0.81
C TRP A 285 5.87 16.32 2.24
N ARG A 286 5.76 17.21 3.23
CA ARG A 286 5.35 16.84 4.61
C ARG A 286 3.85 16.59 4.74
N ARG A 287 3.05 16.87 3.71
CA ARG A 287 1.58 16.77 3.71
C ARG A 287 1.02 15.86 2.62
N TRP A 288 1.77 15.63 1.55
CA TRP A 288 1.39 14.80 0.41
C TRP A 288 2.03 13.42 0.52
N HIS A 289 1.22 12.36 0.43
CA HIS A 289 1.69 10.97 0.42
C HIS A 289 2.75 10.66 1.50
N MET A 290 2.47 11.11 2.73
CA MET A 290 3.45 11.21 3.83
C MET A 290 4.11 9.88 4.16
N THR A 291 3.40 8.75 4.03
CA THR A 291 3.97 7.44 4.35
C THR A 291 4.99 6.98 3.31
N MET A 292 4.79 7.32 2.05
CA MET A 292 5.76 7.10 0.97
C MET A 292 6.99 7.99 1.16
N VAL A 293 6.79 9.28 1.41
CA VAL A 293 7.89 10.23 1.70
C VAL A 293 8.71 9.74 2.88
N ARG A 294 8.04 9.32 3.96
CA ARG A 294 8.68 8.71 5.13
C ARG A 294 9.49 7.47 4.77
N PHE A 295 8.93 6.58 3.94
CA PHE A 295 9.63 5.37 3.50
C PHE A 295 10.92 5.69 2.74
N PHE A 296 10.86 6.51 1.70
CA PHE A 296 12.04 6.87 0.90
C PHE A 296 13.04 7.68 1.70
N THR A 297 12.58 8.56 2.59
CA THR A 297 13.48 9.34 3.45
C THR A 297 14.27 8.40 4.37
N SER A 298 13.59 7.47 5.07
CA SER A 298 14.25 6.61 6.05
C SER A 298 15.10 5.49 5.43
N HIS A 299 14.73 4.97 4.26
CA HIS A 299 15.37 3.79 3.67
C HIS A 299 16.31 4.10 2.49
N VAL A 300 16.18 5.27 1.87
CA VAL A 300 16.96 5.62 0.68
C VAL A 300 17.75 6.90 0.92
N TYR A 301 17.08 8.02 1.14
CA TYR A 301 17.73 9.33 1.25
C TYR A 301 18.71 9.41 2.42
N THR A 302 18.26 9.18 3.65
CA THR A 302 19.11 9.31 4.85
C THR A 302 20.31 8.37 4.82
N PRO A 303 20.17 7.07 4.51
CA PRO A 303 21.32 6.17 4.39
C PRO A 303 22.35 6.61 3.35
N ILE A 304 21.91 7.08 2.18
CA ILE A 304 22.81 7.58 1.12
C ILE A 304 23.53 8.83 1.62
N THR A 305 22.81 9.82 2.15
CA THR A 305 23.40 11.07 2.62
C THR A 305 24.43 10.84 3.72
N VAL A 306 24.12 10.00 4.72
CA VAL A 306 25.08 9.64 5.78
C VAL A 306 26.30 8.92 5.21
N SER A 307 26.14 8.07 4.20
CA SER A 307 27.26 7.37 3.56
C SER A 307 28.21 8.32 2.80
N VAL A 308 27.66 9.38 2.19
CA VAL A 308 28.42 10.39 1.44
C VAL A 308 29.13 11.34 2.39
N MET A 309 28.49 11.76 3.49
CA MET A 309 29.08 12.66 4.50
C MET A 309 30.17 12.00 5.36
N ARG A 310 30.21 10.67 5.42
CA ARG A 310 31.26 9.90 6.12
C ARG A 310 32.53 9.70 5.29
N ARG A 311 32.55 10.16 4.04
CA ARG A 311 33.74 10.19 3.16
C ARG A 311 34.34 11.58 3.18
#